data_AF-A0A7X2PIQ4-F1
#
_entry.id   AF-A0A7X2PIQ4-F1
#
_cell.length_a   1.000
_cell.length_b   1.000
_cell.length_c   1.000
_cell.angle_alpha   90.00
_cell.angle_beta   90.00
_cell.angle_gamma   90.00
#
_symmetry.space_group_name_H-M   'P 1'
#
loop_
_entity.id
_entity.type
_entity.pdbx_description
1 polymer ?
#
loop_
_entity_poly.entity_id
_entity_poly.type
_entity_poly.pdbx_seq_one_letter_code
_entity_poly.pdbx_strand_id
1 'polypeptide(L)'
;MRIPALLLSLALPLLARDPLHLVLDRGLPVSNLNNASGDSHRSNVRWSSEENGFTGDDFRFGAPGERWVIDRIRTWAVPGNSVGDPASLGDYFAEVKLYFGRGEESLKPIFQGKLDAETKALRVTEATREGAPLYDDFGKFFRIWQLDFNNLDLAVEGGALYRFGVQGAGRLAPGGKQTYPWFNHGSNADLGEAGRDAADGRLLMFDAAGEHAETLDPSVRFWNKASDLNVQVFAHLAVDVALDGASATLLGSEVFDTGSLDVTTLRFGRQIPAGYKLADVNGDGRLDLTVQFPGALNGCLTGRRLDGVPFAGCRK
;
A
#
# COMPACT_ATOMS: atom_id res chain seq x y z
N MET A 1 58.41 7.37 5.62
CA MET A 1 57.49 6.42 4.95
C MET A 1 56.30 6.21 5.88
N ARG A 2 55.13 6.79 5.58
CA ARG A 2 53.92 6.68 6.41
C ARG A 2 52.99 5.65 5.76
N ILE A 3 52.65 4.60 6.48
CA ILE A 3 51.69 3.55 6.08
C ILE A 3 50.28 4.15 6.18
N PRO A 4 49.44 4.11 5.15
CA PRO A 4 48.07 4.58 5.26
C PRO A 4 47.22 3.51 5.97
N ALA A 5 46.44 3.95 6.96
CA ALA A 5 45.46 3.13 7.65
C ALA A 5 44.32 2.76 6.68
N LEU A 6 44.12 1.45 6.50
CA LEU A 6 43.00 0.91 5.75
C LEU A 6 41.72 1.07 6.59
N LEU A 7 40.87 2.03 6.23
CA LEU A 7 39.52 2.13 6.80
C LEU A 7 38.69 0.96 6.30
N LEU A 8 38.38 0.01 7.19
CA LEU A 8 37.43 -1.05 6.94
C LEU A 8 36.02 -0.45 6.92
N SER A 9 35.47 -0.24 5.73
CA SER A 9 34.06 0.10 5.54
C SER A 9 33.21 -1.11 5.98
N LEU A 10 32.55 -1.00 7.13
CA LEU A 10 31.46 -1.89 7.54
C LEU A 10 30.27 -1.64 6.61
N ALA A 11 30.21 -2.39 5.51
CA ALA A 11 29.00 -2.49 4.70
C ALA A 11 27.94 -3.23 5.53
N LEU A 12 27.01 -2.48 6.13
CA LEU A 12 25.77 -3.05 6.65
C LEU A 12 25.08 -3.79 5.49
N PRO A 13 24.71 -5.07 5.66
CA PRO A 13 24.06 -5.81 4.59
C PRO A 13 22.68 -5.20 4.35
N LEU A 14 22.46 -4.61 3.18
CA LEU A 14 21.10 -4.45 2.65
C LEU A 14 20.50 -5.84 2.56
N LEU A 15 19.47 -6.11 3.36
CA LEU A 15 18.57 -7.24 3.16
C LEU A 15 17.90 -7.03 1.79
N ALA A 16 18.03 -7.98 0.88
CA ALA A 16 17.19 -8.02 -0.30
C ALA A 16 15.76 -8.24 0.21
N ARG A 17 14.92 -7.20 0.15
CA ARG A 17 13.51 -7.32 0.51
C ARG A 17 12.86 -8.24 -0.51
N ASP A 18 12.14 -9.25 -0.04
CA ASP A 18 11.32 -10.10 -0.91
C ASP A 18 10.43 -9.23 -1.81
N PRO A 19 10.13 -9.67 -3.05
CA PRO A 19 9.28 -8.88 -3.93
C PRO A 19 7.94 -8.68 -3.25
N LEU A 20 7.55 -7.40 -3.15
CA LEU A 20 6.31 -6.95 -2.53
C LEU A 20 5.13 -7.70 -3.12
N HIS A 21 4.31 -8.30 -2.27
CA HIS A 21 3.16 -9.08 -2.69
C HIS A 21 1.90 -8.24 -2.60
N LEU A 22 1.22 -8.08 -3.74
CA LEU A 22 -0.02 -7.33 -3.87
C LEU A 22 -1.17 -8.15 -3.26
N VAL A 23 -1.82 -7.59 -2.24
CA VAL A 23 -2.94 -8.24 -1.52
C VAL A 23 -4.28 -7.57 -1.75
N LEU A 24 -4.27 -6.37 -2.32
CA LEU A 24 -5.46 -5.62 -2.72
C LEU A 24 -5.12 -4.83 -3.98
N ASP A 25 -5.88 -5.03 -5.05
CA ASP A 25 -5.73 -4.28 -6.29
C ASP A 25 -7.00 -3.52 -6.67
N ARG A 26 -6.99 -2.20 -6.44
CA ARG A 26 -7.88 -1.21 -7.08
C ARG A 26 -7.03 -0.22 -7.88
N GLY A 27 -6.09 -0.71 -8.69
CA GLY A 27 -5.16 0.11 -9.48
C GLY A 27 -5.82 0.98 -10.55
N LEU A 28 -5.01 1.71 -11.32
CA LEU A 28 -5.53 2.50 -12.44
C LEU A 28 -6.17 1.60 -13.52
N PRO A 29 -7.24 2.08 -14.18
CA PRO A 29 -7.76 1.43 -15.38
C PRO A 29 -6.71 1.28 -16.48
N VAL A 30 -6.82 0.20 -17.24
CA VAL A 30 -5.91 -0.10 -18.37
C VAL A 30 -6.22 0.71 -19.64
N SER A 31 -7.35 1.43 -19.67
CA SER A 31 -7.78 2.26 -20.79
C SER A 31 -8.27 3.64 -20.31
N ASN A 32 -8.30 4.62 -21.22
CA ASN A 32 -8.76 5.97 -20.88
C ASN A 32 -10.28 6.06 -20.81
N LEU A 33 -10.85 5.69 -19.67
CA LEU A 33 -12.29 5.69 -19.43
C LEU A 33 -12.79 7.03 -18.88
N ASN A 34 -12.36 8.13 -19.48
CA ASN A 34 -12.77 9.49 -19.12
C ASN A 34 -13.87 10.02 -20.07
N ASN A 35 -14.05 11.34 -20.17
CA ASN A 35 -15.12 11.98 -20.94
C ASN A 35 -15.15 11.55 -22.41
N ALA A 36 -14.00 11.38 -23.06
CA ALA A 36 -13.91 10.88 -24.42
C ALA A 36 -14.54 9.49 -24.63
N SER A 37 -14.67 8.68 -23.58
CA SER A 37 -15.35 7.37 -23.65
C SER A 37 -16.89 7.47 -23.67
N GLY A 38 -17.44 8.66 -23.51
CA GLY A 38 -18.88 8.90 -23.47
C GLY A 38 -19.52 8.51 -22.14
N ASP A 39 -20.72 9.05 -21.90
CA ASP A 39 -21.38 8.97 -20.58
C ASP A 39 -21.61 7.54 -20.07
N SER A 40 -21.80 6.56 -20.96
CA SER A 40 -22.02 5.16 -20.58
C SER A 40 -20.76 4.40 -20.17
N HIS A 41 -19.58 4.80 -20.66
CA HIS A 41 -18.32 4.09 -20.41
C HIS A 41 -17.32 4.90 -19.55
N ARG A 42 -17.59 6.18 -19.31
CA ARG A 42 -16.77 7.02 -18.43
C ARG A 42 -16.77 6.46 -16.99
N SER A 43 -15.61 6.01 -16.54
CA SER A 43 -15.36 5.38 -15.24
C SER A 43 -14.45 6.23 -14.34
N ASN A 44 -13.54 6.99 -14.94
CA ASN A 44 -12.54 7.76 -14.22
C ASN A 44 -13.10 9.07 -13.68
N VAL A 45 -12.68 9.40 -12.47
CA VAL A 45 -13.08 10.59 -11.75
C VAL A 45 -11.96 10.98 -10.79
N ARG A 46 -11.91 12.25 -10.41
CA ARG A 46 -10.96 12.77 -9.44
C ARG A 46 -11.69 13.49 -8.34
N TRP A 47 -11.34 13.18 -7.09
CA TRP A 47 -12.10 13.57 -5.92
C TRP A 47 -11.29 14.49 -5.02
N SER A 48 -11.88 15.64 -4.67
CA SER A 48 -11.37 16.58 -3.66
C SER A 48 -12.45 16.86 -2.64
N SER A 49 -12.05 17.35 -1.46
CA SER A 49 -12.95 18.01 -0.51
C SER A 49 -12.83 19.53 -0.65
N GLU A 50 -13.93 20.26 -0.51
CA GLU A 50 -13.98 21.73 -0.65
C GLU A 50 -13.59 22.47 0.66
N GLU A 51 -13.67 21.82 1.82
CA GLU A 51 -13.57 22.46 3.15
C GLU A 51 -12.25 22.14 3.90
N ASN A 52 -11.10 22.17 3.20
CA ASN A 52 -9.78 21.80 3.73
C ASN A 52 -9.66 20.34 4.22
N GLY A 53 -10.69 19.53 4.02
CA GLY A 53 -10.68 18.10 4.29
C GLY A 53 -9.93 17.29 3.22
N PHE A 54 -10.17 15.99 3.22
CA PHE A 54 -9.68 15.09 2.19
C PHE A 54 -10.65 13.95 1.93
N THR A 55 -10.52 13.38 0.74
CA THR A 55 -11.24 12.17 0.34
C THR A 55 -10.43 10.95 0.73
N GLY A 56 -11.14 9.94 1.22
CA GLY A 56 -10.62 8.64 1.57
C GLY A 56 -11.59 7.54 1.14
N ASP A 57 -11.22 6.32 1.49
CA ASP A 57 -11.92 5.10 1.11
C ASP A 57 -11.56 4.01 2.13
N ASP A 58 -12.13 2.83 1.99
CA ASP A 58 -11.90 1.69 2.84
C ASP A 58 -11.62 0.41 2.06
N PHE A 59 -11.10 -0.59 2.76
CA PHE A 59 -10.88 -1.92 2.20
C PHE A 59 -10.81 -2.97 3.30
N ARG A 60 -10.93 -4.24 2.87
CA ARG A 60 -10.68 -5.45 3.66
C ARG A 60 -9.81 -6.40 2.83
N PHE A 61 -8.88 -7.08 3.45
CA PHE A 61 -8.10 -8.14 2.82
C PHE A 61 -7.68 -9.20 3.86
N GLY A 62 -7.29 -10.39 3.38
CA GLY A 62 -6.97 -11.52 4.25
C GLY A 62 -8.20 -12.12 4.94
N ALA A 63 -7.99 -13.21 5.68
CA ALA A 63 -9.02 -13.90 6.44
C ALA A 63 -9.02 -13.48 7.93
N PRO A 64 -10.19 -13.46 8.60
CA PRO A 64 -10.27 -13.25 10.05
C PRO A 64 -9.32 -14.17 10.82
N GLY A 65 -8.52 -13.58 11.72
CA GLY A 65 -7.53 -14.27 12.53
C GLY A 65 -6.11 -14.28 11.94
N GLU A 66 -5.95 -14.05 10.65
CA GLU A 66 -4.62 -13.81 10.07
C GLU A 66 -4.05 -12.48 10.59
N ARG A 67 -2.72 -12.40 10.70
CA ARG A 67 -2.01 -11.16 10.97
C ARG A 67 -1.16 -10.81 9.77
N TRP A 68 -1.22 -9.55 9.36
CA TRP A 68 -0.53 -9.03 8.19
C TRP A 68 0.31 -7.82 8.57
N VAL A 69 1.36 -7.58 7.79
CA VAL A 69 2.14 -6.34 7.82
C VAL A 69 2.03 -5.68 6.45
N ILE A 70 1.47 -4.48 6.39
CA ILE A 70 1.45 -3.67 5.17
C ILE A 70 2.83 -3.04 5.00
N ASP A 71 3.49 -3.38 3.89
CA ASP A 71 4.81 -2.89 3.51
C ASP A 71 4.73 -1.59 2.71
N ARG A 72 3.72 -1.51 1.83
CA ARG A 72 3.49 -0.40 0.92
C ARG A 72 2.00 -0.18 0.68
N ILE A 73 1.63 1.10 0.63
CA ILE A 73 0.38 1.55 0.02
C ILE A 73 0.73 2.40 -1.20
N ARG A 74 0.04 2.16 -2.31
CA ARG A 74 0.16 2.94 -3.53
C ARG A 74 -1.18 3.61 -3.84
N THR A 75 -1.13 4.89 -4.18
CA THR A 75 -2.29 5.67 -4.62
C THR A 75 -1.95 6.55 -5.81
N TRP A 76 -2.96 7.24 -6.35
CA TRP A 76 -2.79 8.14 -7.49
C TRP A 76 -3.50 9.49 -7.28
N ALA A 77 -2.89 10.55 -7.82
CA ALA A 77 -3.40 11.92 -7.76
C ALA A 77 -3.46 12.57 -9.15
N VAL A 78 -4.44 13.46 -9.36
CA VAL A 78 -4.66 14.21 -10.62
C VAL A 78 -4.70 15.72 -10.33
N PRO A 79 -3.55 16.35 -10.09
CA PRO A 79 -3.45 17.70 -9.55
C PRO A 79 -3.71 18.82 -10.57
N GLY A 80 -3.68 18.50 -11.86
CA GLY A 80 -3.83 19.50 -12.93
C GLY A 80 -5.14 20.28 -12.80
N ASN A 81 -5.16 21.56 -13.15
CA ASN A 81 -6.37 22.36 -13.07
C ASN A 81 -6.47 23.34 -14.25
N SER A 82 -7.34 24.33 -14.18
CA SER A 82 -7.50 25.34 -15.24
C SER A 82 -6.20 26.07 -15.57
N VAL A 83 -5.26 26.19 -14.62
CA VAL A 83 -3.96 26.87 -14.77
C VAL A 83 -2.89 25.98 -15.42
N GLY A 84 -3.04 24.66 -15.39
CA GLY A 84 -2.15 23.71 -16.07
C GLY A 84 -1.88 22.44 -15.26
N ASP A 85 -0.89 21.67 -15.71
CA ASP A 85 -0.33 20.54 -14.98
C ASP A 85 1.01 20.90 -14.33
N PRO A 86 1.28 20.45 -13.10
CA PRO A 86 2.56 20.66 -12.45
C PRO A 86 3.68 19.84 -13.10
N ALA A 87 4.87 20.41 -13.35
CA ALA A 87 6.00 19.67 -13.91
C ALA A 87 6.47 18.56 -12.94
N SER A 88 6.41 18.84 -11.64
CA SER A 88 6.57 17.93 -10.51
C SER A 88 5.45 18.12 -9.48
N LEU A 89 5.00 17.10 -8.75
CA LEU A 89 4.01 17.31 -7.67
C LEU A 89 4.43 18.41 -6.67
N GLY A 90 5.74 18.55 -6.42
CA GLY A 90 6.32 19.58 -5.56
C GLY A 90 6.06 21.01 -6.01
N ASP A 91 5.73 21.25 -7.28
CA ASP A 91 5.39 22.58 -7.81
C ASP A 91 4.05 23.09 -7.27
N TYR A 92 3.11 22.17 -7.05
CA TYR A 92 1.76 22.49 -6.58
C TYR A 92 1.58 22.22 -5.09
N PHE A 93 2.33 21.29 -4.50
CA PHE A 93 2.14 20.88 -3.10
C PHE A 93 3.46 20.89 -2.35
N ALA A 94 3.44 21.34 -1.10
CA ALA A 94 4.63 21.36 -0.24
C ALA A 94 4.89 19.99 0.39
N GLU A 95 3.82 19.31 0.82
CA GLU A 95 3.86 18.03 1.53
C GLU A 95 2.70 17.14 1.11
N VAL A 96 2.83 15.85 1.43
CA VAL A 96 1.78 14.85 1.35
C VAL A 96 1.69 14.08 2.67
N LYS A 97 0.47 13.71 3.05
CA LYS A 97 0.17 12.84 4.19
C LYS A 97 -0.64 11.64 3.74
N LEU A 98 -0.30 10.47 4.27
CA LEU A 98 -1.12 9.27 4.21
C LEU A 98 -1.76 9.07 5.58
N TYR A 99 -3.08 8.98 5.59
CA TYR A 99 -3.91 8.73 6.75
C TYR A 99 -4.39 7.29 6.73
N PHE A 100 -4.43 6.65 7.89
CA PHE A 100 -4.85 5.26 8.02
C PHE A 100 -5.48 5.00 9.40
N GLY A 101 -6.47 4.12 9.45
CA GLY A 101 -7.20 3.80 10.68
C GLY A 101 -8.05 2.54 10.54
N ARG A 102 -8.44 1.96 11.68
CA ARG A 102 -9.24 0.74 11.74
C ARG A 102 -10.72 1.08 11.91
N GLY A 103 -11.58 0.36 11.21
CA GLY A 103 -13.03 0.45 11.36
C GLY A 103 -13.53 1.85 11.07
N GLU A 104 -14.39 2.37 11.93
CA GLU A 104 -14.98 3.71 11.79
C GLU A 104 -14.25 4.80 12.58
N GLU A 105 -13.06 4.49 13.11
CA GLU A 105 -12.25 5.44 13.87
C GLU A 105 -11.72 6.59 13.00
N SER A 106 -11.46 7.73 13.64
CA SER A 106 -10.77 8.86 13.05
C SER A 106 -9.39 8.43 12.54
N LEU A 107 -9.00 8.92 11.38
CA LEU A 107 -7.74 8.57 10.78
C LEU A 107 -6.60 9.37 11.39
N LYS A 108 -5.44 8.71 11.52
CA LYS A 108 -4.20 9.37 11.94
C LYS A 108 -3.21 9.39 10.78
N PRO A 109 -2.39 10.45 10.66
CA PRO A 109 -1.31 10.45 9.69
C PRO A 109 -0.28 9.39 10.10
N ILE A 110 -0.10 8.38 9.26
CA ILE A 110 0.93 7.34 9.41
C ILE A 110 2.19 7.65 8.62
N PHE A 111 2.10 8.61 7.69
CA PHE A 111 3.22 9.14 6.93
C PHE A 111 3.01 10.63 6.65
N GLN A 112 4.10 11.40 6.71
CA GLN A 112 4.17 12.77 6.22
C GLN A 112 5.53 12.98 5.53
N GLY A 113 5.50 13.53 4.33
CA GLY A 113 6.71 13.75 3.54
C GLY A 113 6.61 15.00 2.67
N LYS A 114 7.75 15.63 2.42
CA LYS A 114 7.84 16.75 1.47
C LYS A 114 7.85 16.22 0.03
N LEU A 115 7.28 17.00 -0.88
CA LEU A 115 7.21 16.66 -2.31
C LEU A 115 8.33 17.31 -3.15
N ASP A 116 9.26 18.02 -2.51
CA ASP A 116 10.46 18.59 -3.13
C ASP A 116 11.71 17.70 -2.97
N ALA A 117 11.59 16.57 -2.28
CA ALA A 117 12.69 15.62 -2.07
C ALA A 117 12.17 14.17 -2.13
N GLU A 118 12.72 13.36 -3.06
CA GLU A 118 12.48 11.93 -3.03
C GLU A 118 13.12 11.29 -1.80
N THR A 119 12.40 10.35 -1.18
CA THR A 119 12.92 9.60 -0.04
C THR A 119 12.72 8.10 -0.26
N LYS A 120 13.43 7.26 0.50
CA LYS A 120 13.16 5.81 0.48
C LYS A 120 11.75 5.45 0.96
N ALA A 121 11.10 6.35 1.71
CA ALA A 121 9.77 6.15 2.27
C ALA A 121 8.65 6.67 1.35
N LEU A 122 8.96 7.58 0.42
CA LEU A 122 8.02 8.08 -0.58
C LEU A 122 8.68 8.16 -1.95
N ARG A 123 8.15 7.39 -2.89
CA ARG A 123 8.49 7.48 -4.30
C ARG A 123 7.31 8.06 -5.06
N VAL A 124 7.57 9.10 -5.85
CA VAL A 124 6.57 9.77 -6.67
C VAL A 124 6.96 9.58 -8.13
N THR A 125 6.03 9.09 -8.94
CA THR A 125 6.26 8.92 -10.39
C THR A 125 5.11 9.48 -11.19
N GLU A 126 5.42 10.07 -12.35
CA GLU A 126 4.39 10.45 -13.33
C GLU A 126 3.88 9.19 -14.03
N ALA A 127 2.75 8.64 -13.59
CA ALA A 127 2.19 7.39 -14.10
C ALA A 127 1.92 7.45 -15.61
N THR A 128 1.60 8.63 -16.14
CA THR A 128 1.37 8.84 -17.57
C THR A 128 2.63 8.66 -18.42
N ARG A 129 3.81 8.95 -17.89
CA ARG A 129 5.09 8.64 -18.56
C ARG A 129 5.41 7.15 -18.54
N GLU A 130 4.88 6.44 -17.55
CA GLU A 130 5.01 4.99 -17.40
C GLU A 130 3.91 4.21 -18.16
N GLY A 131 3.16 4.90 -19.03
CA GLY A 131 2.18 4.28 -19.94
C GLY A 131 0.72 4.39 -19.50
N ALA A 132 0.41 4.99 -18.35
CA ALA A 132 -0.97 5.26 -17.99
C ALA A 132 -1.61 6.29 -18.95
N PRO A 133 -2.89 6.16 -19.30
CA PRO A 133 -3.58 7.18 -20.07
C PRO A 133 -3.64 8.51 -19.30
N LEU A 134 -3.62 9.64 -20.03
CA LEU A 134 -3.90 10.94 -19.44
C LEU A 134 -5.33 10.98 -18.90
N TYR A 135 -5.53 11.65 -17.77
CA TYR A 135 -6.87 11.96 -17.28
C TYR A 135 -7.52 12.99 -18.20
N ASP A 136 -8.76 12.78 -18.63
CA ASP A 136 -9.49 13.71 -19.51
C ASP A 136 -10.68 14.36 -18.79
N ASP A 137 -10.56 15.68 -18.58
CA ASP A 137 -11.55 16.55 -18.01
C ASP A 137 -12.19 17.42 -19.10
N PHE A 138 -13.25 16.93 -19.71
CA PHE A 138 -14.03 17.60 -20.74
C PHE A 138 -13.16 18.18 -21.89
N GLY A 139 -12.23 17.37 -22.41
CA GLY A 139 -11.31 17.74 -23.49
C GLY A 139 -10.01 18.38 -23.02
N LYS A 140 -9.84 18.59 -21.71
CA LYS A 140 -8.56 18.98 -21.12
C LYS A 140 -7.86 17.79 -20.49
N PHE A 141 -6.63 17.54 -20.91
CA PHE A 141 -5.86 16.39 -20.43
C PHE A 141 -4.95 16.77 -19.27
N PHE A 142 -4.89 15.90 -18.26
CA PHE A 142 -4.07 16.06 -17.07
C PHE A 142 -3.21 14.83 -16.80
N ARG A 143 -2.03 15.09 -16.22
CA ARG A 143 -1.10 14.04 -15.79
C ARG A 143 -1.60 13.34 -14.53
N ILE A 144 -1.37 12.03 -14.47
CA ILE A 144 -1.64 11.21 -13.29
C ILE A 144 -0.31 10.94 -12.58
N TRP A 145 -0.29 11.15 -11.27
CA TRP A 145 0.88 10.92 -10.42
C TRP A 145 0.64 9.74 -9.50
N GLN A 146 1.56 8.78 -9.49
CA GLN A 146 1.56 7.65 -8.56
C GLN A 146 2.41 7.99 -7.34
N LEU A 147 1.89 7.66 -6.16
CA LEU A 147 2.57 7.80 -4.88
C LEU A 147 2.74 6.41 -4.25
N ASP A 148 3.99 5.99 -4.08
CA ASP A 148 4.36 4.77 -3.37
C ASP A 148 4.83 5.13 -1.95
N PHE A 149 4.00 4.88 -0.95
CA PHE A 149 4.35 4.99 0.47
C PHE A 149 4.99 3.68 0.92
N ASN A 150 6.30 3.69 1.14
CA ASN A 150 7.14 2.51 1.38
C ASN A 150 7.57 2.42 2.84
N ASN A 151 7.94 1.19 3.25
CA ASN A 151 8.47 0.92 4.60
C ASN A 151 7.46 1.28 5.70
N LEU A 152 6.18 1.00 5.44
CA LEU A 152 5.11 1.37 6.37
C LEU A 152 5.11 0.51 7.63
N ASP A 153 5.39 -0.80 7.51
CA ASP A 153 5.48 -1.75 8.63
C ASP A 153 4.22 -1.74 9.52
N LEU A 154 3.04 -1.65 8.90
CA LEU A 154 1.77 -1.50 9.62
C LEU A 154 1.18 -2.87 9.91
N ALA A 155 1.16 -3.24 11.18
CA ALA A 155 0.46 -4.43 11.63
C ALA A 155 -1.06 -4.27 11.50
N VAL A 156 -1.70 -5.21 10.80
CA VAL A 156 -3.15 -5.24 10.58
C VAL A 156 -3.70 -6.65 10.74
N GLU A 157 -5.00 -6.74 11.03
CA GLU A 157 -5.74 -7.99 11.17
C GLU A 157 -6.44 -8.33 9.85
N GLY A 158 -6.31 -9.58 9.40
CA GLY A 158 -7.01 -10.05 8.22
C GLY A 158 -8.53 -9.99 8.40
N GLY A 159 -9.24 -9.66 7.32
CA GLY A 159 -10.70 -9.51 7.29
C GLY A 159 -11.25 -8.25 8.01
N ALA A 160 -10.43 -7.51 8.74
CA ALA A 160 -10.86 -6.27 9.38
C ALA A 160 -11.01 -5.12 8.37
N LEU A 161 -11.94 -4.21 8.64
CA LEU A 161 -12.13 -2.99 7.86
C LEU A 161 -11.02 -1.98 8.20
N TYR A 162 -10.39 -1.44 7.17
CA TYR A 162 -9.45 -0.34 7.29
C TYR A 162 -9.86 0.81 6.38
N ARG A 163 -9.69 2.03 6.88
CA ARG A 163 -9.93 3.27 6.15
C ARG A 163 -8.60 3.96 5.87
N PHE A 164 -8.49 4.64 4.74
CA PHE A 164 -7.32 5.42 4.38
C PHE A 164 -7.72 6.71 3.66
N GLY A 165 -6.79 7.64 3.58
CA GLY A 165 -6.92 8.83 2.75
C GLY A 165 -5.56 9.47 2.48
N VAL A 166 -5.47 10.21 1.38
CA VAL A 166 -4.24 10.93 1.02
C VAL A 166 -4.58 12.40 0.80
N GLN A 167 -3.76 13.27 1.38
CA GLN A 167 -3.91 14.70 1.27
C GLN A 167 -2.57 15.36 0.95
N GLY A 168 -2.55 16.23 -0.05
CA GLY A 168 -1.43 17.13 -0.31
C GLY A 168 -1.70 18.53 0.21
N ALA A 169 -0.71 19.15 0.85
CA ALA A 169 -0.81 20.55 1.27
C ALA A 169 -0.48 21.46 0.09
N GLY A 170 -1.52 22.05 -0.52
CA GLY A 170 -1.39 22.93 -1.67
C GLY A 170 -0.57 24.18 -1.36
N ARG A 171 0.33 24.53 -2.28
CA ARG A 171 0.98 25.84 -2.33
C ARG A 171 -0.01 26.88 -2.84
N LEU A 172 0.27 28.16 -2.57
CA LEU A 172 -0.53 29.26 -3.11
C LEU A 172 -0.46 29.25 -4.64
N ALA A 173 -1.64 29.25 -5.28
CA ALA A 173 -1.78 29.37 -6.71
C ALA A 173 -1.44 30.81 -7.16
N PRO A 174 -1.06 31.02 -8.44
CA PRO A 174 -0.87 32.34 -9.02
C PRO A 174 -2.06 33.26 -8.72
N GLY A 175 -1.78 34.45 -8.17
CA GLY A 175 -2.80 35.38 -7.68
C GLY A 175 -3.11 35.28 -6.18
N GLY A 176 -2.57 34.29 -5.47
CA GLY A 176 -2.42 34.26 -4.01
C GLY A 176 -3.71 34.12 -3.19
N LYS A 177 -4.87 33.92 -3.82
CA LYS A 177 -6.17 33.83 -3.13
C LYS A 177 -6.56 32.43 -2.69
N GLN A 178 -6.00 31.40 -3.32
CA GLN A 178 -6.32 30.00 -3.06
C GLN A 178 -5.06 29.14 -3.19
N THR A 179 -5.06 27.99 -2.54
CA THR A 179 -4.04 26.97 -2.74
C THR A 179 -4.43 26.04 -3.89
N TYR A 180 -3.47 25.29 -4.42
CA TYR A 180 -3.78 24.21 -5.35
C TYR A 180 -4.58 23.11 -4.65
N PRO A 181 -5.76 22.70 -5.16
CA PRO A 181 -6.55 21.62 -4.59
C PRO A 181 -5.91 20.26 -4.85
N TRP A 182 -6.02 19.35 -3.87
CA TRP A 182 -5.57 17.96 -4.01
C TRP A 182 -6.70 17.08 -4.51
N PHE A 183 -6.48 16.35 -5.61
CA PHE A 183 -7.44 15.40 -6.14
C PHE A 183 -6.90 13.98 -6.10
N ASN A 184 -7.57 13.09 -5.37
CA ASN A 184 -7.32 11.65 -5.42
C ASN A 184 -8.00 11.05 -6.66
N HIS A 185 -7.30 10.16 -7.37
CA HIS A 185 -7.89 9.45 -8.50
C HIS A 185 -8.85 8.37 -7.99
N GLY A 186 -10.02 8.28 -8.60
CA GLY A 186 -10.98 7.20 -8.39
C GLY A 186 -11.50 6.65 -9.71
N SER A 187 -12.07 5.46 -9.65
CA SER A 187 -12.70 4.84 -10.81
C SER A 187 -13.89 4.00 -10.39
N ASN A 188 -14.83 3.80 -11.30
CA ASN A 188 -15.89 2.83 -11.13
C ASN A 188 -15.35 1.40 -11.36
N ALA A 189 -15.52 0.54 -10.36
CA ALA A 189 -15.04 -0.86 -10.40
C ALA A 189 -15.69 -1.68 -11.54
N ASP A 190 -16.95 -1.40 -11.90
CA ASP A 190 -17.66 -2.15 -12.93
C ASP A 190 -17.14 -1.86 -14.35
N LEU A 191 -16.71 -0.63 -14.59
CA LEU A 191 -16.28 -0.16 -15.90
C LEU A 191 -14.75 -0.09 -16.03
N GLY A 192 -14.02 0.04 -14.93
CA GLY A 192 -12.59 0.35 -14.90
C GLY A 192 -11.65 -0.77 -15.35
N GLU A 193 -12.14 -2.01 -15.47
CA GLU A 193 -11.34 -3.23 -15.73
C GLU A 193 -10.18 -3.50 -14.72
N ALA A 194 -9.91 -2.58 -13.80
CA ALA A 194 -9.05 -2.75 -12.65
C ALA A 194 -9.68 -3.76 -11.66
N GLY A 195 -8.84 -4.30 -10.77
CA GLY A 195 -9.33 -5.16 -9.69
C GLY A 195 -10.41 -4.45 -8.88
N ARG A 196 -11.37 -5.25 -8.40
CA ARG A 196 -12.57 -4.77 -7.68
C ARG A 196 -12.49 -5.07 -6.19
N ASP A 197 -11.28 -5.34 -5.70
CA ASP A 197 -11.10 -5.91 -4.38
C ASP A 197 -11.63 -4.96 -3.32
N ALA A 198 -12.61 -5.45 -2.54
CA ALA A 198 -13.29 -4.72 -1.48
C ALA A 198 -13.95 -3.39 -1.92
N ALA A 199 -14.20 -3.17 -3.21
CA ALA A 199 -14.90 -1.98 -3.69
C ALA A 199 -16.38 -2.01 -3.30
N ASP A 200 -16.90 -0.92 -2.74
CA ASP A 200 -18.30 -0.77 -2.35
C ASP A 200 -19.00 0.40 -3.06
N GLY A 201 -18.26 1.13 -3.90
CA GLY A 201 -18.78 2.24 -4.69
C GLY A 201 -18.97 3.53 -3.91
N ARG A 202 -18.46 3.61 -2.67
CA ARG A 202 -18.61 4.76 -1.78
C ARG A 202 -17.27 5.41 -1.49
N LEU A 203 -17.35 6.69 -1.12
CA LEU A 203 -16.20 7.47 -0.70
C LEU A 203 -16.41 7.95 0.73
N LEU A 204 -15.30 8.18 1.42
CA LEU A 204 -15.30 8.74 2.77
C LEU A 204 -14.74 10.15 2.72
N MET A 205 -15.44 11.09 3.33
CA MET A 205 -14.99 12.46 3.50
C MET A 205 -14.46 12.63 4.91
N PHE A 206 -13.28 13.21 5.04
CA PHE A 206 -12.65 13.54 6.31
C PHE A 206 -12.36 15.02 6.39
N ASP A 207 -12.35 15.57 7.61
CA ASP A 207 -11.83 16.91 7.85
C ASP A 207 -10.29 16.92 7.81
N ALA A 208 -9.67 18.08 8.01
CA ALA A 208 -8.21 18.22 8.00
C ALA A 208 -7.50 17.46 9.14
N ALA A 209 -8.21 17.18 10.24
CA ALA A 209 -7.69 16.44 11.39
C ALA A 209 -7.76 14.91 11.18
N GLY A 210 -8.56 14.45 10.21
CA GLY A 210 -8.80 13.04 9.93
C GLY A 210 -10.09 12.51 10.58
N GLU A 211 -10.95 13.38 11.10
CA GLU A 211 -12.26 13.01 11.62
C GLU A 211 -13.20 12.69 10.46
N HIS A 212 -13.98 11.61 10.59
CA HIS A 212 -14.95 11.22 9.56
C HIS A 212 -16.10 12.23 9.53
N ALA A 213 -16.30 12.86 8.36
CA ALA A 213 -17.34 13.85 8.15
C ALA A 213 -18.58 13.24 7.50
N GLU A 214 -18.40 12.46 6.43
CA GLU A 214 -19.51 11.90 5.65
C GLU A 214 -19.09 10.64 4.89
N THR A 215 -20.03 9.73 4.65
CA THR A 215 -19.91 8.68 3.63
C THR A 215 -20.75 9.09 2.43
N LEU A 216 -20.10 9.23 1.28
CA LEU A 216 -20.70 9.69 0.03
C LEU A 216 -20.98 8.49 -0.87
N ASP A 217 -22.18 8.44 -1.45
CA ASP A 217 -22.48 7.66 -2.65
C ASP A 217 -22.37 8.59 -3.87
N PRO A 218 -21.28 8.47 -4.65
CA PRO A 218 -21.06 9.30 -5.83
C PRO A 218 -22.17 9.17 -6.88
N SER A 219 -22.88 8.05 -6.95
CA SER A 219 -23.91 7.83 -7.99
C SER A 219 -25.19 8.61 -7.75
N VAL A 220 -25.44 8.98 -6.49
CA VAL A 220 -26.60 9.75 -6.06
C VAL A 220 -26.28 11.24 -6.00
N ARG A 221 -25.03 11.58 -5.65
CA ARG A 221 -24.58 12.96 -5.46
C ARG A 221 -23.25 13.20 -6.18
N PHE A 222 -23.17 14.30 -6.93
CA PHE A 222 -21.99 14.82 -7.64
C PHE A 222 -21.56 14.05 -8.90
N TRP A 223 -21.77 12.73 -8.96
CA TRP A 223 -21.45 11.91 -10.12
C TRP A 223 -22.64 11.04 -10.54
N ASN A 224 -22.56 10.40 -11.71
CA ASN A 224 -23.65 9.56 -12.23
C ASN A 224 -23.36 8.06 -12.12
N LYS A 225 -22.28 7.67 -11.40
CA LYS A 225 -21.88 6.28 -11.20
C LYS A 225 -21.28 6.08 -9.81
N ALA A 226 -21.19 4.84 -9.36
CA ALA A 226 -20.41 4.49 -8.17
C ALA A 226 -18.91 4.73 -8.44
N SER A 227 -18.13 5.03 -7.41
CA SER A 227 -16.67 5.17 -7.53
C SER A 227 -15.99 4.88 -6.21
N ASP A 228 -14.82 4.28 -6.33
CA ASP A 228 -13.87 4.06 -5.25
C ASP A 228 -12.55 4.77 -5.61
N LEU A 229 -11.74 5.11 -4.62
CA LEU A 229 -10.38 5.59 -4.81
C LEU A 229 -9.47 4.45 -5.27
N ASN A 230 -8.60 4.77 -6.22
CA ASN A 230 -7.63 3.80 -6.68
C ASN A 230 -6.53 3.59 -5.64
N VAL A 231 -6.31 2.33 -5.26
CA VAL A 231 -5.33 1.92 -4.26
C VAL A 231 -4.74 0.53 -4.56
N GLN A 232 -3.46 0.36 -4.30
CA GLN A 232 -2.82 -0.97 -4.24
C GLN A 232 -2.14 -1.15 -2.89
N VAL A 233 -2.38 -2.29 -2.24
CA VAL A 233 -1.79 -2.62 -0.93
C VAL A 233 -0.87 -3.80 -1.09
N PHE A 234 0.37 -3.66 -0.60
CA PHE A 234 1.36 -4.73 -0.60
C PHE A 234 1.68 -5.13 0.83
N ALA A 235 1.59 -6.43 1.12
CA ALA A 235 1.74 -6.95 2.48
C ALA A 235 2.29 -8.37 2.51
N HIS A 236 2.70 -8.80 3.70
CA HIS A 236 3.08 -10.18 4.01
C HIS A 236 2.41 -10.66 5.31
N LEU A 237 2.25 -11.96 5.45
CA LEU A 237 1.74 -12.58 6.68
C LEU A 237 2.77 -12.46 7.80
N ALA A 238 2.33 -12.02 8.98
CA ALA A 238 3.09 -12.06 10.21
C ALA A 238 2.85 -13.38 10.92
N VAL A 239 3.91 -14.17 11.08
CA VAL A 239 3.85 -15.49 11.73
C VAL A 239 4.69 -15.51 12.99
N ASP A 240 4.24 -16.23 14.01
CA ASP A 240 5.06 -16.45 15.19
C ASP A 240 6.04 -17.58 14.93
N VAL A 241 7.29 -17.35 15.32
CA VAL A 241 8.39 -18.31 15.15
C VAL A 241 9.05 -18.51 16.50
N ALA A 242 9.07 -19.75 16.97
CA ALA A 242 9.87 -20.16 18.11
C ALA A 242 11.29 -20.53 17.64
N LEU A 243 12.32 -20.04 18.35
CA LEU A 243 13.72 -20.31 18.01
C LEU A 243 14.37 -21.14 19.11
N ASP A 244 15.09 -22.19 18.71
CA ASP A 244 15.93 -23.00 19.59
C ASP A 244 17.26 -23.32 18.91
N GLY A 245 18.34 -22.64 19.33
CA GLY A 245 19.66 -22.76 18.73
C GLY A 245 19.66 -22.44 17.23
N ALA A 246 19.82 -23.47 16.41
CA ALA A 246 19.84 -23.39 14.94
C ALA A 246 18.50 -23.82 14.31
N SER A 247 17.44 -23.96 15.11
CA SER A 247 16.13 -24.43 14.69
C SER A 247 15.08 -23.34 14.84
N ALA A 248 14.19 -23.25 13.86
CA ALA A 248 13.02 -22.37 13.88
C ALA A 248 11.75 -23.21 13.73
N THR A 249 10.77 -23.01 14.61
CA THR A 249 9.47 -23.68 14.57
C THR A 249 8.38 -22.66 14.28
N LEU A 250 7.65 -22.89 13.19
CA LEU A 250 6.41 -22.22 12.86
C LEU A 250 5.25 -23.05 13.41
N LEU A 251 4.43 -22.46 14.26
CA LEU A 251 3.25 -23.14 14.79
C LEU A 251 2.09 -23.04 13.78
N GLY A 252 1.44 -24.18 13.53
CA GLY A 252 0.19 -24.23 12.80
C GLY A 252 -0.93 -23.54 13.57
N SER A 253 -1.92 -23.03 12.87
CA SER A 253 -3.12 -22.47 13.49
C SER A 253 -4.34 -22.70 12.60
N GLU A 254 -5.51 -22.23 13.03
CA GLU A 254 -6.74 -22.30 12.22
C GLU A 254 -6.62 -21.54 10.89
N VAL A 255 -5.78 -20.51 10.89
CA VAL A 255 -5.63 -19.55 9.79
C VAL A 255 -4.26 -19.62 9.11
N PHE A 256 -3.38 -20.49 9.60
CA PHE A 256 -2.04 -20.67 9.04
C PHE A 256 -1.69 -22.16 9.00
N ASP A 257 -1.84 -22.75 7.82
CA ASP A 257 -1.50 -24.15 7.56
C ASP A 257 -0.03 -24.27 7.15
N THR A 258 0.80 -24.85 8.02
CA THR A 258 2.22 -25.05 7.73
C THR A 258 2.47 -26.09 6.63
N GLY A 259 1.49 -26.96 6.33
CA GLY A 259 1.54 -27.90 5.21
C GLY A 259 1.40 -27.20 3.85
N SER A 260 0.89 -25.96 3.83
CA SER A 260 0.75 -25.14 2.64
C SER A 260 2.00 -24.32 2.30
N LEU A 261 3.11 -24.48 3.03
CA LEU A 261 4.32 -23.69 2.84
C LEU A 261 5.20 -24.26 1.74
N ASP A 262 5.71 -23.38 0.87
CA ASP A 262 6.78 -23.73 -0.06
C ASP A 262 8.11 -23.75 0.70
N VAL A 263 8.47 -24.93 1.21
CA VAL A 263 9.71 -25.15 1.97
C VAL A 263 10.98 -24.77 1.20
N THR A 264 10.93 -24.71 -0.13
CA THR A 264 12.08 -24.34 -0.97
C THR A 264 12.39 -22.83 -0.91
N THR A 265 11.40 -22.03 -0.51
CA THR A 265 11.51 -20.57 -0.38
C THR A 265 11.99 -20.13 1.00
N LEU A 266 12.00 -21.02 2.00
CA LEU A 266 12.33 -20.69 3.39
C LEU A 266 13.75 -20.14 3.52
N ARG A 267 13.90 -19.01 4.21
CA ARG A 267 15.20 -18.41 4.51
C ARG A 267 15.21 -17.89 5.94
N PHE A 268 16.34 -18.01 6.63
CA PHE A 268 16.60 -17.25 7.86
C PHE A 268 17.73 -16.26 7.60
N GLY A 269 17.37 -15.00 7.33
CA GLY A 269 18.28 -14.06 6.71
C GLY A 269 18.79 -14.59 5.36
N ARG A 270 20.09 -14.94 5.28
CA ARG A 270 20.70 -15.53 4.06
C ARG A 270 20.83 -17.05 4.10
N GLN A 271 20.45 -17.68 5.21
CA GLN A 271 20.62 -19.12 5.39
C GLN A 271 19.47 -19.88 4.72
N ILE A 272 19.82 -20.99 4.06
CA ILE A 272 18.89 -21.96 3.50
C ILE A 272 18.75 -23.11 4.52
N PRO A 273 17.56 -23.71 4.68
CA PRO A 273 17.37 -24.86 5.55
C PRO A 273 18.33 -26.02 5.22
N ALA A 274 18.88 -26.64 6.25
CA ALA A 274 19.58 -27.93 6.18
C ALA A 274 18.60 -29.12 6.20
N GLY A 275 17.40 -28.91 6.73
CA GLY A 275 16.33 -29.90 6.78
C GLY A 275 15.06 -29.31 7.39
N TYR A 276 13.95 -30.01 7.25
CA TYR A 276 12.69 -29.62 7.87
C TYR A 276 11.89 -30.87 8.28
N LYS A 277 10.95 -30.67 9.21
CA LYS A 277 10.01 -31.69 9.67
C LYS A 277 8.65 -31.04 9.89
N LEU A 278 7.62 -31.70 9.38
CA LEU A 278 6.23 -31.42 9.73
C LEU A 278 5.78 -32.39 10.82
N ALA A 279 5.32 -31.86 11.95
CA ALA A 279 4.75 -32.63 13.04
C ALA A 279 3.93 -31.71 13.94
N ASP A 280 2.93 -32.25 14.63
CA ASP A 280 2.28 -31.58 15.75
C ASP A 280 3.23 -31.60 16.95
N VAL A 281 3.96 -30.50 17.19
CA VAL A 281 4.97 -30.44 18.26
C VAL A 281 4.41 -29.90 19.57
N ASN A 282 3.25 -29.25 19.53
CA ASN A 282 2.60 -28.65 20.70
C ASN A 282 1.38 -29.46 21.20
N GLY A 283 0.92 -30.47 20.45
CA GLY A 283 -0.20 -31.34 20.79
C GLY A 283 -1.58 -30.75 20.50
N ASP A 284 -1.68 -29.73 19.64
CA ASP A 284 -2.94 -29.03 19.32
C ASP A 284 -3.74 -29.68 18.18
N GLY A 285 -3.22 -30.77 17.58
CA GLY A 285 -3.83 -31.48 16.48
C GLY A 285 -3.56 -30.85 15.10
N ARG A 286 -2.71 -29.83 15.00
CA ARG A 286 -2.31 -29.16 13.76
C ARG A 286 -0.85 -29.45 13.45
N LEU A 287 -0.48 -29.35 12.17
CA LEU A 287 0.90 -29.52 11.77
C LEU A 287 1.70 -28.25 12.07
N ASP A 288 2.83 -28.41 12.74
CA ASP A 288 3.86 -27.40 12.88
C ASP A 288 5.03 -27.70 11.93
N LEU A 289 5.76 -26.66 11.53
CA LEU A 289 6.95 -26.78 10.71
C LEU A 289 8.19 -26.42 11.52
N THR A 290 9.01 -27.42 11.84
CA THR A 290 10.36 -27.20 12.40
C THR A 290 11.39 -27.25 11.28
N VAL A 291 12.23 -26.22 11.22
CA VAL A 291 13.24 -26.01 10.19
C VAL A 291 14.60 -25.92 10.84
N GLN A 292 15.55 -26.73 10.36
CA GLN A 292 16.94 -26.73 10.82
C GLN A 292 17.78 -25.86 9.89
N PHE A 293 18.62 -25.00 10.44
CA PHE A 293 19.60 -24.19 9.70
C PHE A 293 21.04 -24.59 10.07
N PRO A 294 22.02 -24.28 9.21
CA PRO A 294 23.41 -24.68 9.43
C PRO A 294 24.13 -23.88 10.54
N GLY A 295 23.55 -22.79 11.04
CA GLY A 295 24.18 -21.94 12.04
C GLY A 295 23.20 -21.17 12.91
N ALA A 296 23.74 -20.30 13.76
CA ALA A 296 22.95 -19.45 14.65
C ALA A 296 21.97 -18.57 13.87
N LEU A 297 20.76 -18.44 14.40
CA LEU A 297 19.67 -17.71 13.78
C LEU A 297 19.70 -16.23 14.17
N ASN A 298 20.03 -15.36 13.20
CA ASN A 298 20.00 -13.90 13.34
C ASN A 298 19.09 -13.30 12.25
N GLY A 299 18.05 -12.55 12.67
CA GLY A 299 17.06 -11.95 11.78
C GLY A 299 15.68 -12.62 11.86
N CYS A 300 15.01 -12.73 10.72
CA CYS A 300 13.66 -13.28 10.60
C CYS A 300 13.68 -14.52 9.71
N LEU A 301 12.77 -15.45 10.00
CA LEU A 301 12.37 -16.49 9.07
C LEU A 301 11.44 -15.86 8.04
N THR A 302 11.74 -16.04 6.75
CA THR A 302 10.87 -15.65 5.65
C THR A 302 10.60 -16.85 4.74
N GLY A 303 9.51 -16.79 4.00
CA GLY A 303 9.14 -17.80 3.03
C GLY A 303 7.86 -17.44 2.31
N ARG A 304 7.32 -18.40 1.56
CA ARG A 304 6.04 -18.29 0.87
C ARG A 304 5.16 -19.48 1.16
N ARG A 305 3.85 -19.25 1.13
CA ARG A 305 2.85 -20.28 0.91
C ARG A 305 2.91 -20.75 -0.56
N LEU A 306 2.35 -21.93 -0.83
CA LEU A 306 2.24 -22.50 -2.18
C LEU A 306 1.38 -21.65 -3.12
N ASP A 307 0.49 -20.81 -2.58
CA ASP A 307 -0.27 -19.80 -3.33
C ASP A 307 0.55 -18.51 -3.62
N GLY A 308 1.81 -18.45 -3.17
CA GLY A 308 2.73 -17.36 -3.41
C GLY A 308 2.72 -16.25 -2.36
N VAL A 309 1.79 -16.28 -1.39
CA VAL A 309 1.71 -15.29 -0.30
C VAL A 309 2.98 -15.36 0.55
N PRO A 310 3.75 -14.26 0.69
CA PRO A 310 4.92 -14.24 1.54
C PRO A 310 4.53 -14.15 3.01
N PHE A 311 5.40 -14.68 3.86
CA PHE A 311 5.30 -14.52 5.30
C PHE A 311 6.66 -14.19 5.90
N ALA A 312 6.64 -13.56 7.08
CA ALA A 312 7.82 -13.31 7.89
C ALA A 312 7.50 -13.49 9.37
N GLY A 313 8.45 -14.08 10.10
CA GLY A 313 8.42 -14.23 11.54
C GLY A 313 9.77 -13.91 12.15
N CYS A 314 9.83 -12.88 12.97
CA CYS A 314 11.05 -12.39 13.60
C CYS A 314 11.07 -12.76 15.08
N ARG A 315 12.28 -12.86 15.65
CA ARG A 315 12.45 -12.92 17.10
C ARG A 315 11.88 -11.63 17.71
N LYS A 316 10.91 -11.75 18.62
CA LYS A 316 10.52 -10.65 19.51
C LYS A 316 11.57 -10.42 20.59
#